data_AF-A0A1I6GRY0-F1
#
_entry.id   AF-A0A1I6GRY0-F1
#
_cell.length_a   1.000
_cell.length_b   1.000
_cell.length_c   1.000
_cell.angle_alpha   90.00
_cell.angle_beta   90.00
_cell.angle_gamma   90.00
#
_symmetry.space_group_name_H-M   'P 1'
#
loop_
_entity.id
_entity.type
_entity.pdbx_description
1 polymer ?
#
loop_
_entity_poly.entity_id
_entity_poly.type
_entity_poly.pdbx_seq_one_letter_code
_entity_poly.pdbx_strand_id
1 'polypeptide(L)' 'MSNAKVLMLIAAFVALTFGSFIWFIVTWDADKEQPVGQLTPAYIERATI' A
#
# COMPACT_ATOMS: atom_id res chain seq x y z
N MET A 1 -13.93 18.44 22.08
CA MET A 1 -13.43 17.05 21.89
C MET A 1 -12.87 16.58 23.22
N SER A 2 -13.25 15.39 23.72
CA SER A 2 -12.68 14.85 24.97
C SER A 2 -11.46 13.97 24.66
N ASN A 3 -10.50 13.87 25.59
CA ASN A 3 -9.30 13.04 25.42
C ASN A 3 -9.65 11.58 25.11
N ALA A 4 -10.71 11.04 25.72
CA ALA A 4 -11.20 9.69 25.43
C ALA A 4 -11.61 9.51 23.96
N LYS A 5 -12.29 10.49 23.34
CA LYS A 5 -12.63 10.44 21.91
C LYS A 5 -11.38 10.47 21.03
N VAL A 6 -10.37 11.27 21.39
CA VAL A 6 -9.10 11.32 20.67
C VAL A 6 -8.37 9.99 20.76
N LEU A 7 -8.30 9.37 21.94
CA LEU A 7 -7.69 8.05 22.13
C LEU A 7 -8.42 6.96 21.32
N MET A 8 -9.74 6.99 21.25
CA MET A 8 -10.52 6.07 20.42
C MET A 8 -10.22 6.23 18.92
N LEU A 9 -10.09 7.48 18.45
CA LEU A 9 -9.73 7.76 17.06
C LEU A 9 -8.32 7.27 16.72
N ILE A 10 -7.37 7.47 17.63
CA ILE A 10 -6.00 6.96 17.48
C ILE A 10 -6.01 5.43 17.44
N ALA A 11 -6.73 4.79 18.37
CA ALA A 11 -6.84 3.33 18.39
C ALA A 11 -7.48 2.78 17.10
N ALA A 12 -8.54 3.41 16.61
CA ALA A 12 -9.18 3.05 15.35
C ALA A 12 -8.21 3.21 14.16
N PHE A 13 -7.48 4.34 14.10
CA PHE A 13 -6.48 4.59 13.08
C PHE A 13 -5.37 3.53 13.07
N VAL A 14 -4.83 3.20 14.25
CA VAL A 14 -3.81 2.16 14.43
C VAL A 14 -4.36 0.80 13.98
N ALA A 15 -5.53 0.40 14.45
CA ALA A 15 -6.14 -0.88 14.09
C ALA A 15 -6.40 -1.00 12.59
N LEU A 16 -6.89 0.06 11.94
CA LEU A 16 -7.10 0.07 10.49
C LEU A 16 -5.78 0.03 9.71
N THR A 17 -4.78 0.79 10.15
CA THR A 17 -3.47 0.86 9.46
C THR A 17 -2.74 -0.47 9.56
N PHE A 18 -2.53 -0.98 10.78
CA PHE A 18 -1.85 -2.26 10.96
C PHE A 18 -2.68 -3.45 10.50
N GLY A 19 -4.00 -3.43 10.71
CA GLY A 19 -4.89 -4.47 10.23
C GLY A 19 -4.87 -4.60 8.70
N SER A 20 -4.99 -3.47 7.98
CA SER A 20 -4.91 -3.48 6.51
C SER A 20 -3.52 -3.86 6.00
N PHE A 21 -2.46 -3.40 6.67
CA PHE A 21 -1.09 -3.77 6.31
C PHE A 21 -0.80 -5.26 6.51
N ILE A 22 -1.18 -5.83 7.66
CA ILE A 22 -1.03 -7.27 7.91
C ILE A 22 -1.87 -8.07 6.92
N TRP A 23 -3.11 -7.67 6.67
CA TRP A 23 -3.97 -8.30 5.68
C TRP A 23 -3.34 -8.28 4.29
N PHE A 24 -2.78 -7.15 3.87
CA PHE A 24 -2.06 -7.03 2.60
C PHE A 24 -0.95 -8.07 2.50
N ILE A 25 -0.07 -8.18 3.51
CA ILE A 25 1.02 -9.17 3.51
C ILE A 25 0.50 -10.61 3.48
N VAL A 26 -0.53 -10.93 4.27
CA VAL A 26 -1.08 -12.29 4.34
C VAL A 26 -1.78 -12.70 3.04
N THR A 27 -2.45 -11.76 2.39
CA THR A 27 -3.16 -12.01 1.12
C THR A 27 -2.30 -11.85 -0.11
N TRP A 28 -1.08 -11.34 0.06
CA TRP A 28 -0.13 -11.12 -1.02
C TRP A 28 0.29 -12.46 -1.65
N ASP A 29 0.27 -12.51 -2.98
CA ASP A 29 0.58 -13.68 -3.79
C ASP A 29 1.59 -13.29 -4.87
N ALA A 30 2.84 -13.72 -4.68
CA ALA A 30 3.96 -13.39 -5.55
C ALA A 30 3.77 -13.89 -6.99
N ASP A 31 3.07 -15.01 -7.19
CA ASP A 31 2.89 -15.62 -8.51
C ASP A 31 1.89 -14.83 -9.37
N LYS A 32 1.06 -14.00 -8.74
CA LYS A 32 0.11 -13.11 -9.43
C LYS A 32 0.71 -11.76 -9.81
N GLU A 33 1.88 -11.42 -9.29
CA GLU A 33 2.53 -10.14 -9.57
C GLU A 33 3.58 -10.27 -10.66
N GLN A 34 3.54 -9.36 -11.65
CA GLN A 34 4.60 -9.28 -12.64
C GLN A 34 5.89 -8.81 -11.96
N PRO A 35 7.04 -9.49 -12.17
CA PRO A 35 8.31 -9.03 -11.63
C PRO A 35 8.57 -7.60 -12.10
N VAL A 36 8.97 -6.71 -11.20
CA VAL A 36 9.30 -5.32 -11.56
C VAL A 36 10.38 -5.25 -12.65
N GLY A 37 11.26 -6.25 -12.73
CA GLY A 37 12.27 -6.39 -13.78
C GLY A 37 11.74 -6.85 -15.16
N GLN A 38 10.49 -7.28 -15.25
CA GLN A 38 9.80 -7.68 -16.49
C GLN A 38 8.78 -6.64 -16.96
N LEU A 39 8.62 -5.52 -16.25
CA LEU A 39 7.91 -4.37 -16.78
C LEU A 39 8.63 -3.95 -18.06
N THR A 40 8.05 -4.31 -19.21
CA THR A 40 8.55 -3.89 -20.51
C THR A 40 8.65 -2.37 -20.41
N PRO A 41 9.82 -1.75 -20.70
CA PRO A 41 9.92 -0.31 -20.64
C PRO A 41 8.80 0.23 -21.51
N ALA A 42 7.80 0.88 -20.91
CA ALA A 42 6.88 1.70 -21.66
C ALA A 42 7.79 2.64 -22.43
N TYR A 43 7.76 2.52 -23.76
CA TYR A 43 8.61 3.27 -24.67
C TYR A 43 8.69 4.70 -24.15
N ILE A 44 9.81 5.06 -23.53
CA ILE A 44 10.08 6.45 -23.18
C ILE A 44 10.23 7.09 -24.54
N GLU A 45 9.16 7.71 -25.01
CA GLU A 45 9.15 8.57 -26.18
C GLU A 45 10.17 9.66 -25.87
N ARG A 46 11.42 9.37 -26.23
CA ARG A 46 12.50 10.33 -26.17
C ARG A 46 12.05 11.42 -27.12
N ALA A 47 11.57 12.53 -26.56
CA ALA A 47 11.32 13.75 -27.30
C ALA A 47 12.57 14.00 -28.14
N THR A 48 12.42 13.78 -29.45
CA THR A 48 13.52 13.86 -30.40
C THR A 48 13.86 15.35 -30.50
N ILE A 49 15.12 15.68 -30.20
CA ILE A 49 15.69 17.02 -30.35
C ILE A 49 16.34 17.10 -31.73
#